data_AF-A0A318XN58-F1
#
_entry.id   AF-A0A318XN58-F1
#
_cell.length_a   1.000
_cell.length_b   1.000
_cell.length_c   1.000
_cell.angle_alpha   90.00
_cell.angle_beta   90.00
_cell.angle_gamma   90.00
#
_symmetry.space_group_name_H-M   'P 1'
#
loop_
_entity.id
_entity.type
_entity.pdbx_description
1 polymer ?
#
loop_
_entity_poly.entity_id
_entity_poly.type
_entity_poly.pdbx_seq_one_letter_code
_entity_poly.pdbx_strand_id
1 'polypeptide(L)'
;MSKNIKKILCIFMLAVILSTMLSGIVLGADPITVTVRIQGYSAGANSGSILNEYQVTLNDSTGFTAYAALSKACSDKSISLVASGSGASTYVSSIDGQTEGYFTPNSSYYSGWMFRVWRQADPTTDELPSVSAGAYTMQGGDKMTWYYAIPAESWYTCMSNYSSIGTSYPEGSSIAVNVKAQKFTDIMNWTLTGFNNLSGATVVLAKASNGLELASATTDASGNAYIVAPDVAANTACYLYVKNKFFTSGALNTGLQHVKSWRKSVTITAN
;
A
#
# COMPACT_ATOMS: atom_id res chain seq x y z
N MET A 1 20.43 -64.53 26.53
CA MET A 1 19.46 -63.45 26.21
C MET A 1 18.44 -64.02 25.21
N SER A 2 17.19 -64.22 25.63
CA SER A 2 16.19 -64.92 24.79
C SER A 2 15.92 -64.15 23.50
N LYS A 3 15.66 -64.87 22.41
CA LYS A 3 15.42 -64.33 21.05
C LYS A 3 14.34 -63.24 21.02
N ASN A 4 13.44 -63.25 22.01
CA ASN A 4 12.34 -62.32 22.17
C ASN A 4 12.80 -60.95 22.73
N ILE A 5 13.82 -60.90 23.59
CA ILE A 5 14.32 -59.64 24.14
C ILE A 5 15.02 -58.80 23.07
N LYS A 6 15.75 -59.43 22.13
CA LYS A 6 16.39 -58.73 21.00
C LYS A 6 15.37 -58.10 20.05
N LYS A 7 14.22 -58.76 19.83
CA LYS A 7 13.12 -58.23 19.01
C LYS A 7 12.44 -57.04 19.68
N ILE A 8 12.16 -57.13 20.98
CA ILE A 8 11.56 -56.02 21.75
C ILE A 8 12.51 -54.81 21.76
N LEU A 9 13.81 -55.03 21.95
CA LEU A 9 14.80 -53.95 21.95
C LEU A 9 14.95 -53.27 20.57
N CYS A 10 14.89 -54.05 19.48
CA CYS A 10 14.91 -53.49 18.11
C CYS A 10 13.65 -52.66 17.81
N ILE A 11 12.47 -53.13 18.22
CA ILE A 11 11.21 -52.39 18.02
C ILE A 11 11.23 -51.09 18.83
N PHE A 12 11.77 -51.11 20.05
CA PHE A 12 11.90 -49.91 20.88
C PHE A 12 12.90 -48.92 20.29
N MET A 13 14.06 -49.37 19.79
CA MET A 13 15.00 -48.50 19.07
C MET A 13 14.40 -47.91 17.79
N LEU A 14 13.66 -48.70 17.01
CA LEU A 14 13.00 -48.20 15.79
C LEU A 14 11.94 -47.14 16.12
N ALA A 15 11.20 -47.32 17.21
CA ALA A 15 10.21 -46.35 17.69
C ALA A 15 10.87 -45.04 18.21
N VAL A 16 12.02 -45.13 18.86
CA VAL A 16 12.79 -43.95 19.33
C VAL A 16 13.47 -43.20 18.16
N ILE A 17 13.93 -43.92 17.13
CA ILE A 17 14.46 -43.30 15.90
C ILE A 17 13.32 -42.64 15.11
N LEU A 18 12.14 -43.27 15.05
CA LEU A 18 10.98 -42.70 14.36
C LEU A 18 10.40 -41.49 15.11
N SER A 19 10.46 -41.46 16.44
CA SER A 19 9.98 -40.32 17.25
C SER A 19 10.94 -39.12 17.24
N THR A 20 12.24 -39.34 17.03
CA THR A 20 13.24 -38.26 16.89
C THR A 20 13.31 -37.66 15.48
N MET A 21 12.81 -38.38 14.46
CA MET A 21 12.70 -37.88 13.09
C MET A 21 11.42 -37.05 12.83
N LEU A 22 10.41 -37.15 13.70
CA LEU A 22 9.12 -36.46 13.54
C LEU A 22 9.06 -35.08 14.22
N SER A 23 10.01 -34.75 15.10
CA SER A 23 10.05 -33.47 15.83
C SER A 23 10.74 -32.34 15.06
N GLY A 24 11.16 -32.57 13.80
CA GLY A 24 11.91 -31.60 12.99
C GLY A 24 11.15 -30.96 11.83
N ILE A 25 9.90 -31.38 11.54
CA ILE A 25 9.13 -30.75 10.46
C ILE A 25 8.44 -29.51 11.04
N VAL A 26 9.17 -28.40 11.11
CA VAL A 26 8.54 -27.08 11.09
C VAL A 26 7.92 -26.94 9.70
N LEU A 27 6.61 -27.15 9.59
CA LEU A 27 5.86 -26.73 8.42
C LEU A 27 5.90 -25.21 8.44
N GLY A 28 6.92 -24.64 7.78
CA GLY A 28 7.02 -23.20 7.61
C GLY A 28 5.79 -22.67 6.89
N ALA A 29 5.33 -21.48 7.25
CA ALA A 29 4.19 -20.89 6.57
C ALA A 29 4.56 -20.60 5.11
N ASP A 30 3.62 -20.86 4.19
CA ASP A 30 3.84 -20.60 2.77
C ASP A 30 4.24 -19.14 2.56
N PRO A 31 5.29 -18.86 1.76
CA PRO A 31 5.67 -17.50 1.45
C PRO A 31 4.52 -16.73 0.81
N ILE A 32 4.27 -15.52 1.28
CA ILE A 32 3.25 -14.64 0.72
C ILE A 32 3.89 -13.53 -0.09
N THR A 33 3.24 -13.09 -1.17
CA THR A 33 3.68 -11.92 -1.93
C THR A 33 2.75 -10.75 -1.64
N VAL A 34 3.32 -9.60 -1.29
CA VAL A 34 2.62 -8.33 -1.05
C VAL A 34 3.21 -7.23 -1.92
N THR A 35 2.47 -6.16 -2.14
CA THR A 35 2.97 -4.97 -2.85
C THR A 35 3.18 -3.83 -1.88
N VAL A 36 4.37 -3.22 -1.89
CA VAL A 36 4.73 -2.07 -1.07
C VAL A 36 4.90 -0.84 -1.96
N ARG A 37 4.40 0.30 -1.49
CA ARG A 37 4.59 1.63 -2.06
C ARG A 37 4.98 2.59 -0.93
N ILE A 38 5.89 3.53 -1.20
CA ILE A 38 6.36 4.52 -0.22
C ILE A 38 6.25 5.92 -0.82
N GLN A 39 5.57 6.82 -0.11
CA GLN A 39 5.28 8.19 -0.54
C GLN A 39 5.75 9.17 0.54
N GLY A 40 6.84 9.89 0.28
CA GLY A 40 7.36 10.93 1.15
C GLY A 40 6.73 12.30 0.91
N TYR A 41 7.33 13.30 1.54
CA TYR A 41 6.99 14.71 1.40
C TYR A 41 7.90 15.49 0.45
N SER A 42 9.04 14.96 -0.01
CA SER A 42 9.92 15.75 -0.87
C SER A 42 9.39 15.85 -2.31
N ALA A 43 9.07 17.06 -2.78
CA ALA A 43 8.65 17.34 -4.16
C ALA A 43 9.87 17.34 -5.13
N GLY A 44 10.56 16.20 -5.25
CA GLY A 44 11.55 15.96 -6.30
C GLY A 44 10.92 15.55 -7.64
N ALA A 45 11.75 15.13 -8.61
CA ALA A 45 11.34 14.71 -9.95
C ALA A 45 10.21 13.64 -10.00
N ASN A 46 10.00 12.90 -8.90
CA ASN A 46 8.99 11.85 -8.76
C ASN A 46 7.76 12.26 -7.94
N SER A 47 7.55 13.56 -7.69
CA SER A 47 6.37 14.08 -6.97
C SER A 47 6.16 13.37 -5.62
N GLY A 48 7.16 13.34 -4.74
CA GLY A 48 7.03 12.69 -3.43
C GLY A 48 7.10 11.16 -3.42
N SER A 49 7.13 10.47 -4.56
CA SER A 49 7.28 9.00 -4.59
C SER A 49 8.71 8.57 -4.27
N ILE A 50 8.90 7.87 -3.14
CA ILE A 50 10.19 7.24 -2.75
C ILE A 50 10.30 5.85 -3.41
N LEU A 51 9.21 5.08 -3.35
CA LEU A 51 9.12 3.75 -3.93
C LEU A 51 7.77 3.59 -4.62
N ASN A 52 7.79 3.39 -5.94
CA ASN A 52 6.62 2.94 -6.69
C ASN A 52 6.28 1.48 -6.31
N GLU A 53 5.16 0.94 -6.81
CA GLU A 53 4.73 -0.43 -6.51
C GLU A 53 5.87 -1.45 -6.68
N TYR A 54 6.24 -2.10 -5.57
CA TYR A 54 7.29 -3.11 -5.52
C TYR A 54 6.77 -4.36 -4.81
N GLN A 55 6.93 -5.52 -5.45
CA GLN A 55 6.52 -6.79 -4.87
C GLN A 55 7.58 -7.30 -3.91
N VAL A 56 7.13 -7.73 -2.74
CA VAL A 56 7.95 -8.29 -1.67
C VAL A 56 7.40 -9.66 -1.32
N THR A 57 8.28 -10.66 -1.29
CA THR A 57 7.97 -11.99 -0.75
C THR A 57 8.34 -12.04 0.73
N LEU A 58 7.36 -12.36 1.57
CA LEU A 58 7.51 -12.58 3.00
C LEU A 58 7.48 -14.07 3.31
N ASN A 59 8.26 -14.49 4.29
CA ASN A 59 8.36 -15.86 4.77
C ASN A 59 8.73 -15.85 6.27
N ASP A 60 8.92 -17.03 6.86
CA ASP A 60 9.25 -17.16 8.29
C ASP A 60 10.50 -16.37 8.71
N SER A 61 11.50 -16.23 7.84
CA SER A 61 12.72 -15.47 8.15
C SER A 61 12.53 -13.95 8.14
N THR A 62 11.57 -13.44 7.36
CA THR A 62 11.24 -12.01 7.34
C THR A 62 10.18 -11.66 8.37
N GLY A 63 9.36 -12.63 8.76
CA GLY A 63 8.07 -12.40 9.38
C GLY A 63 7.02 -11.92 8.39
N PHE A 64 5.77 -11.86 8.83
CA PHE A 64 4.60 -11.59 7.99
C PHE A 64 3.92 -10.25 8.34
N THR A 65 4.65 -9.30 8.91
CA THR A 65 4.06 -8.03 9.37
C THR A 65 4.17 -6.90 8.34
N ALA A 66 3.37 -5.84 8.50
CA ALA A 66 3.51 -4.63 7.68
C ALA A 66 4.91 -4.02 7.79
N TYR A 67 5.52 -4.06 8.98
CA TYR A 67 6.90 -3.64 9.18
C TYR A 67 7.90 -4.56 8.46
N ALA A 68 7.70 -5.88 8.48
CA ALA A 68 8.54 -6.82 7.73
C ALA A 68 8.51 -6.52 6.23
N ALA A 69 7.32 -6.24 5.68
CA ALA A 69 7.16 -5.82 4.28
C ALA A 69 7.91 -4.52 3.97
N LEU A 70 7.78 -3.50 4.83
CA LEU A 70 8.52 -2.24 4.66
C LEU A 70 10.04 -2.47 4.72
N SER A 71 10.51 -3.12 5.79
CA SER A 71 11.92 -3.37 6.04
C SER A 71 12.58 -4.12 4.88
N LYS A 72 11.90 -5.16 4.37
CA LYS A 72 12.38 -5.88 3.20
C LYS A 72 12.35 -5.04 1.92
N ALA A 73 11.29 -4.26 1.66
CA ALA A 73 11.25 -3.36 0.52
C ALA A 73 12.40 -2.34 0.54
N CYS A 74 12.67 -1.76 1.71
CA CYS A 74 13.74 -0.80 1.90
C CYS A 74 15.12 -1.43 1.71
N SER A 75 15.35 -2.60 2.31
CA SER A 75 16.60 -3.36 2.15
C SER A 75 16.87 -3.72 0.69
N ASP A 76 15.89 -4.33 0.00
CA ASP A 76 16.00 -4.73 -1.40
C ASP A 76 16.29 -3.55 -2.35
N LYS A 77 15.85 -2.34 -1.97
CA LYS A 77 15.99 -1.12 -2.78
C LYS A 77 17.03 -0.14 -2.25
N SER A 78 17.80 -0.53 -1.23
CA SER A 78 18.80 0.34 -0.59
C SER A 78 18.23 1.68 -0.14
N ILE A 79 16.97 1.68 0.33
CA ILE A 79 16.30 2.83 0.93
C ILE A 79 16.62 2.84 2.43
N SER A 80 17.07 3.97 2.95
CA SER A 80 17.35 4.09 4.38
C SER A 80 16.05 3.98 5.20
N LEU A 81 16.10 3.27 6.32
CA LEU A 81 14.96 3.07 7.22
C LEU A 81 15.44 3.20 8.66
N VAL A 82 14.80 4.08 9.43
CA VAL A 82 15.03 4.21 10.87
C VAL A 82 13.75 3.81 11.59
N ALA A 83 13.87 2.78 12.42
CA ALA A 83 12.80 2.29 13.26
C ALA A 83 13.33 1.86 14.63
N SER A 84 12.46 1.90 15.63
CA SER A 84 12.75 1.52 17.01
C SER A 84 11.64 0.64 17.59
N GLY A 85 11.91 -0.04 18.69
CA GLY A 85 10.96 -0.97 19.31
C GLY A 85 10.88 -2.31 18.59
N SER A 86 9.89 -3.13 18.96
CA SER A 86 9.72 -4.48 18.42
C SER A 86 8.27 -4.97 18.53
N GLY A 87 7.80 -5.78 17.58
CA GLY A 87 6.42 -6.26 17.58
C GLY A 87 5.43 -5.09 17.64
N ALA A 88 4.49 -5.12 18.59
CA ALA A 88 3.48 -4.07 18.76
C ALA A 88 4.02 -2.67 19.15
N SER A 89 5.28 -2.55 19.57
CA SER A 89 5.92 -1.25 19.85
C SER A 89 6.78 -0.72 18.70
N THR A 90 6.78 -1.41 17.55
CA THR A 90 7.59 -0.98 16.39
C THR A 90 7.14 0.39 15.91
N TYR A 91 8.08 1.31 15.81
CA TYR A 91 7.86 2.69 15.42
C TYR A 91 8.82 3.08 14.29
N VAL A 92 8.31 3.63 13.20
CA VAL A 92 9.09 4.05 12.03
C VAL A 92 9.20 5.58 12.06
N SER A 93 10.40 6.09 12.32
CA SER A 93 10.65 7.53 12.45
C SER A 93 11.23 8.15 11.19
N SER A 94 11.87 7.39 10.30
CA SER A 94 12.44 7.92 9.06
C SER A 94 12.48 6.89 7.94
N ILE A 95 12.18 7.33 6.71
CA ILE A 95 12.33 6.54 5.48
C ILE A 95 13.01 7.43 4.44
N ASP A 96 14.06 6.94 3.79
CA ASP A 96 14.84 7.67 2.78
C ASP A 96 15.36 9.03 3.26
N GLY A 97 15.82 9.10 4.51
CA GLY A 97 16.27 10.33 5.17
C GLY A 97 15.15 11.33 5.50
N GLN A 98 13.90 11.02 5.18
CA GLN A 98 12.75 11.85 5.51
C GLN A 98 12.21 11.49 6.90
N THR A 99 12.65 12.26 7.89
CA THR A 99 12.32 12.05 9.30
C THR A 99 10.97 12.67 9.67
N GLU A 100 10.28 12.04 10.63
CA GLU A 100 9.10 12.58 11.31
C GLU A 100 9.32 14.00 11.86
N GLY A 101 8.23 14.71 12.14
CA GLY A 101 8.27 16.08 12.63
C GLY A 101 8.72 17.11 11.59
N TYR A 102 8.84 16.75 10.31
CA TYR A 102 9.19 17.70 9.24
C TYR A 102 8.17 18.85 9.12
N PHE A 103 6.88 18.51 9.14
CA PHE A 103 5.81 19.51 9.19
C PHE A 103 5.34 19.66 10.63
N THR A 104 5.86 20.66 11.34
CA THR A 104 5.41 21.04 12.69
C THR A 104 4.76 22.42 12.62
N PRO A 105 3.51 22.56 12.12
CA PRO A 105 2.86 23.86 11.99
C PRO A 105 2.67 24.58 13.33
N ASN A 106 2.54 23.82 14.44
CA ASN A 106 2.56 24.28 15.84
C ASN A 106 2.58 23.06 16.79
N SER A 107 2.63 23.30 18.11
CA SER A 107 2.71 22.26 19.15
C SER A 107 1.48 21.35 19.28
N SER A 108 0.43 21.56 18.49
CA SER A 108 -0.84 20.82 18.61
C SER A 108 -0.97 19.65 17.63
N TYR A 109 -0.02 19.48 16.70
CA TYR A 109 -0.12 18.45 15.67
C TYR A 109 1.21 17.74 15.41
N TYR A 110 1.12 16.43 15.23
CA TYR A 110 2.22 15.55 14.82
C TYR A 110 2.25 15.40 13.29
N SER A 111 3.44 15.23 12.73
CA SER A 111 3.59 14.76 11.35
C SER A 111 4.61 13.62 11.29
N GLY A 112 4.35 12.62 10.45
CA GLY A 112 5.23 11.48 10.34
C GLY A 112 4.68 10.35 9.48
N TRP A 113 5.27 9.18 9.65
CA TRP A 113 4.99 8.02 8.82
C TRP A 113 3.75 7.26 9.28
N MET A 114 2.89 6.96 8.33
CA MET A 114 1.73 6.11 8.52
C MET A 114 1.67 5.08 7.39
N PHE A 115 0.84 4.07 7.58
CA PHE A 115 0.59 3.08 6.54
C PHE A 115 -0.90 2.75 6.44
N ARG A 116 -1.29 2.33 5.25
CA ARG A 116 -2.60 1.79 4.94
C ARG A 116 -2.46 0.53 4.10
N VAL A 117 -3.41 -0.38 4.22
CA VAL A 117 -3.39 -1.68 3.56
C VAL A 117 -4.70 -1.90 2.81
N TRP A 118 -4.61 -2.34 1.56
CA TRP A 118 -5.73 -2.86 0.79
C TRP A 118 -5.58 -4.37 0.79
N ARG A 119 -6.50 -5.07 1.44
CA ARG A 119 -6.46 -6.53 1.53
C ARG A 119 -6.66 -7.14 0.16
N GLN A 120 -5.76 -8.05 -0.22
CA GLN A 120 -5.84 -8.80 -1.48
C GLN A 120 -6.02 -7.89 -2.71
N ALA A 121 -5.46 -6.68 -2.67
CA ALA A 121 -5.62 -5.64 -3.68
C ALA A 121 -7.06 -5.16 -3.94
N ASP A 122 -7.99 -5.40 -3.00
CA ASP A 122 -9.35 -4.85 -3.04
C ASP A 122 -9.39 -3.49 -2.32
N PRO A 123 -9.55 -2.37 -3.05
CA PRO A 123 -9.61 -1.04 -2.45
C PRO A 123 -10.84 -0.77 -1.59
N THR A 124 -11.87 -1.62 -1.65
CA THR A 124 -13.01 -1.51 -0.73
C THR A 124 -12.65 -1.97 0.69
N THR A 125 -11.54 -2.72 0.82
CA THR A 125 -10.96 -3.18 2.09
C THR A 125 -9.83 -2.27 2.57
N ASP A 126 -9.73 -1.06 2.02
CA ASP A 126 -8.75 -0.07 2.42
C ASP A 126 -8.85 0.23 3.92
N GLU A 127 -7.81 -0.21 4.62
CA GLU A 127 -7.69 -0.12 6.07
C GLU A 127 -6.59 0.86 6.39
N LEU A 128 -6.88 1.75 7.34
CA LEU A 128 -5.88 2.45 8.12
C LEU A 128 -5.75 1.70 9.46
N PRO A 129 -4.73 0.86 9.65
CA PRO A 129 -4.67 0.05 10.85
C PRO A 129 -4.47 0.93 12.10
N SER A 130 -5.23 0.63 13.15
CA SER A 130 -5.10 1.26 14.47
C SER A 130 -4.01 0.60 15.34
N VAL A 131 -3.23 -0.31 14.76
CA VAL A 131 -2.15 -1.05 15.41
C VAL A 131 -0.81 -0.74 14.76
N SER A 132 0.28 -0.92 15.51
CA SER A 132 1.64 -0.77 14.97
C SER A 132 1.87 -1.68 13.77
N ALA A 133 2.68 -1.21 12.81
CA ALA A 133 3.11 -2.00 11.66
C ALA A 133 3.84 -3.30 12.06
N GLY A 134 4.44 -3.37 13.25
CA GLY A 134 5.05 -4.61 13.76
C GLY A 134 4.06 -5.60 14.38
N ALA A 135 2.78 -5.22 14.53
CA ALA A 135 1.69 -6.09 14.97
C ALA A 135 0.67 -6.41 13.85
N TYR A 136 0.64 -5.62 12.78
CA TYR A 136 -0.28 -5.85 11.67
C TYR A 136 0.20 -7.01 10.77
N THR A 137 -0.55 -8.11 10.72
CA THR A 137 -0.23 -9.27 9.87
C THR A 137 -0.74 -9.09 8.44
N MET A 138 0.18 -9.22 7.48
CA MET A 138 -0.06 -9.17 6.04
C MET A 138 -0.57 -10.51 5.51
N GLN A 139 -1.33 -10.45 4.42
CA GLN A 139 -1.83 -11.61 3.67
C GLN A 139 -1.33 -11.56 2.23
N GLY A 140 -1.31 -12.71 1.56
CA GLY A 140 -0.95 -12.79 0.14
C GLY A 140 -1.86 -11.91 -0.71
N GLY A 141 -1.26 -11.09 -1.59
CA GLY A 141 -1.95 -10.15 -2.45
C GLY A 141 -2.20 -8.77 -1.84
N ASP A 142 -1.90 -8.57 -0.55
CA ASP A 142 -2.08 -7.27 0.10
C ASP A 142 -1.25 -6.16 -0.58
N LYS A 143 -1.83 -4.96 -0.65
CA LYS A 143 -1.21 -3.75 -1.17
C LYS A 143 -1.07 -2.71 -0.07
N MET A 144 0.16 -2.43 0.36
CA MET A 144 0.46 -1.48 1.42
C MET A 144 1.04 -0.18 0.86
N THR A 145 0.55 0.96 1.35
CA THR A 145 1.19 2.27 1.12
C THR A 145 1.68 2.82 2.44
N TRP A 146 2.98 3.04 2.54
CA TRP A 146 3.57 3.96 3.50
C TRP A 146 3.51 5.36 2.95
N TYR A 147 3.08 6.29 3.77
CA TYR A 147 3.00 7.69 3.38
C TYR A 147 3.35 8.59 4.54
N TYR A 148 3.97 9.72 4.23
CA TYR A 148 4.15 10.79 5.20
C TYR A 148 2.82 11.56 5.34
N ALA A 149 2.45 11.92 6.56
CA ALA A 149 1.17 12.55 6.84
C ALA A 149 1.24 13.60 7.93
N ILE A 150 0.24 14.49 7.89
CA ILE A 150 -0.17 15.35 8.98
C ILE A 150 -1.60 14.95 9.28
N PRO A 151 -1.89 14.07 10.26
CA PRO A 151 -3.22 13.46 10.41
C PRO A 151 -4.38 14.47 10.44
N ALA A 152 -4.17 15.65 11.06
CA ALA A 152 -5.16 16.73 11.11
C ALA A 152 -5.53 17.33 9.75
N GLU A 153 -4.60 17.27 8.80
CA GLU A 153 -4.66 17.99 7.54
C GLU A 153 -4.69 17.05 6.34
N SER A 154 -4.36 15.77 6.51
CA SER A 154 -4.29 14.80 5.42
C SER A 154 -5.62 14.08 5.20
N TRP A 155 -6.02 13.94 3.94
CA TRP A 155 -7.08 13.03 3.53
C TRP A 155 -6.62 12.19 2.35
N TYR A 156 -7.19 11.00 2.27
CA TYR A 156 -6.74 9.96 1.35
C TYR A 156 -7.78 9.71 0.28
N THR A 157 -7.46 10.06 -0.97
CA THR A 157 -8.35 9.74 -2.09
C THR A 157 -8.19 8.28 -2.53
N CYS A 158 -9.32 7.62 -2.80
CA CYS A 158 -9.38 6.32 -3.45
C CYS A 158 -10.42 6.33 -4.58
N MET A 159 -10.27 5.43 -5.55
CA MET A 159 -11.33 5.13 -6.51
C MET A 159 -12.24 4.10 -5.86
N SER A 160 -13.42 4.53 -5.41
CA SER A 160 -14.34 3.66 -4.68
C SER A 160 -14.98 2.59 -5.57
N ASN A 161 -15.08 2.86 -6.87
CA ASN A 161 -15.58 1.94 -7.88
C ASN A 161 -14.45 1.17 -8.58
N TYR A 162 -13.24 1.14 -8.04
CA TYR A 162 -12.07 0.53 -8.70
C TYR A 162 -12.30 -0.89 -9.23
N SER A 163 -13.01 -1.74 -8.47
CA SER A 163 -13.31 -3.11 -8.86
C SER A 163 -14.27 -3.21 -10.03
N SER A 164 -15.16 -2.22 -10.22
CA SER A 164 -16.10 -2.15 -11.35
C SER A 164 -15.58 -1.35 -12.54
N ILE A 165 -14.45 -0.65 -12.42
CA ILE A 165 -13.75 -0.07 -13.57
C ILE A 165 -13.27 -1.22 -14.47
N GLY A 166 -13.66 -1.17 -15.73
CA GLY A 166 -13.30 -2.15 -16.75
C GLY A 166 -11.79 -2.20 -17.00
N THR A 167 -11.32 -3.29 -17.61
CA THR A 167 -9.91 -3.47 -17.96
C THR A 167 -9.60 -3.07 -19.41
N SER A 168 -10.62 -2.79 -20.22
CA SER A 168 -10.49 -2.40 -21.63
C SER A 168 -11.59 -1.43 -22.04
N TYR A 169 -11.23 -0.42 -22.83
CA TYR A 169 -12.13 0.63 -23.31
C TYR A 169 -11.81 0.99 -24.78
N PRO A 170 -12.79 0.96 -25.70
CA PRO A 170 -12.63 1.52 -27.04
C PRO A 170 -12.37 3.02 -27.01
N GLU A 171 -11.67 3.54 -28.02
CA GLU A 171 -11.55 4.99 -28.22
C GLU A 171 -12.93 5.67 -28.27
N GLY A 172 -13.02 6.88 -27.72
CA GLY A 172 -14.25 7.65 -27.61
C GLY A 172 -15.23 7.18 -26.53
N SER A 173 -15.01 6.00 -25.93
CA SER A 173 -15.86 5.52 -24.82
C SER A 173 -15.61 6.29 -23.52
N SER A 174 -16.60 6.33 -22.64
CA SER A 174 -16.51 7.01 -21.35
C SER A 174 -16.10 6.06 -20.23
N ILE A 175 -15.10 6.47 -19.45
CA ILE A 175 -14.60 5.78 -18.26
C ILE A 175 -15.12 6.55 -17.04
N ALA A 176 -16.07 5.96 -16.33
CA ALA A 176 -16.63 6.53 -15.10
C ALA A 176 -15.77 6.17 -13.88
N VAL A 177 -15.39 7.18 -13.10
CA VAL A 177 -14.60 7.03 -11.87
C VAL A 177 -15.30 7.73 -10.73
N ASN A 178 -15.60 7.00 -9.67
CA ASN A 178 -16.11 7.57 -8.42
C ASN A 178 -14.97 7.64 -7.41
N VAL A 179 -14.53 8.86 -7.13
CA VAL A 179 -13.53 9.17 -6.12
C VAL A 179 -14.24 9.28 -4.77
N LYS A 180 -13.62 8.72 -3.73
CA LYS A 180 -13.94 9.01 -2.33
C LYS A 180 -12.69 9.49 -1.63
N ALA A 181 -12.86 10.19 -0.51
CA ALA A 181 -11.76 10.46 0.39
C ALA A 181 -12.17 10.25 1.84
N GLN A 182 -11.18 9.98 2.68
CA GLN A 182 -11.32 9.86 4.12
C GLN A 182 -10.36 10.81 4.83
N LYS A 183 -10.81 11.43 5.93
CA LYS A 183 -10.02 12.34 6.77
C LYS A 183 -10.14 11.92 8.24
N PHE A 184 -9.11 12.16 9.04
CA PHE A 184 -9.24 12.07 10.50
C PHE A 184 -10.13 13.18 11.04
N THR A 185 -11.15 12.81 11.79
CA THR A 185 -11.96 13.76 12.58
C THR A 185 -11.50 13.82 14.03
N ASP A 186 -10.85 12.77 14.50
CA ASP A 186 -10.22 12.72 15.83
C ASP A 186 -8.93 11.92 15.73
N ILE A 187 -7.80 12.62 15.84
CA ILE A 187 -6.46 12.02 15.71
C ILE A 187 -6.09 11.26 16.99
N MET A 188 -6.58 11.70 18.15
CA MET A 188 -6.25 11.09 19.43
C MET A 188 -6.88 9.70 19.53
N ASN A 189 -8.10 9.57 19.02
CA ASN A 189 -8.83 8.30 18.96
C ASN A 189 -8.74 7.61 17.59
N TRP A 190 -7.93 8.12 16.65
CA TRP A 190 -7.75 7.56 15.31
C TRP A 190 -9.06 7.40 14.52
N THR A 191 -10.03 8.27 14.75
CA THR A 191 -11.33 8.25 14.06
C THR A 191 -11.21 8.83 12.67
N LEU A 192 -11.54 8.01 11.66
CA LEU A 192 -11.51 8.35 10.25
C LEU A 192 -12.94 8.40 9.67
N THR A 193 -13.31 9.46 8.97
CA THR A 193 -14.65 9.60 8.36
C THR A 193 -14.57 9.95 6.88
N GLY A 194 -15.64 9.67 6.14
CA GLY A 194 -15.78 10.09 4.74
C GLY A 194 -15.77 11.62 4.59
N PHE A 195 -15.09 12.10 3.55
CA PHE A 195 -15.06 13.50 3.16
C PHE A 195 -15.91 13.72 1.91
N ASN A 196 -16.89 14.64 2.01
CA ASN A 196 -18.00 14.74 1.08
C ASN A 196 -17.90 15.89 0.05
N ASN A 197 -16.82 16.68 0.05
CA ASN A 197 -16.64 17.77 -0.92
C ASN A 197 -15.48 17.48 -1.87
N LEU A 198 -15.71 16.57 -2.80
CA LEU A 198 -14.67 16.07 -3.70
C LEU A 198 -14.59 16.84 -5.01
N SER A 199 -15.32 17.94 -5.17
CA SER A 199 -15.29 18.73 -6.41
C SER A 199 -13.86 19.12 -6.78
N GLY A 200 -13.48 18.96 -8.04
CA GLY A 200 -12.20 19.38 -8.61
C GLY A 200 -11.02 18.40 -8.47
N ALA A 201 -11.21 17.20 -7.90
CA ALA A 201 -10.13 16.21 -7.83
C ALA A 201 -9.84 15.67 -9.23
N THR A 202 -8.58 15.63 -9.63
CA THR A 202 -8.23 15.24 -11.02
C THR A 202 -8.03 13.75 -11.11
N VAL A 203 -8.83 13.08 -11.92
CA VAL A 203 -8.60 11.70 -12.36
C VAL A 203 -7.80 11.76 -13.66
N VAL A 204 -6.79 10.90 -13.76
CA VAL A 204 -5.85 10.87 -14.88
C VAL A 204 -5.77 9.47 -15.45
N LEU A 205 -5.80 9.41 -16.78
CA LEU A 205 -5.41 8.26 -17.59
C LEU A 205 -4.03 8.54 -18.16
N ALA A 206 -3.03 7.76 -17.76
CA ALA A 206 -1.66 7.91 -18.22
C ALA A 206 -1.14 6.62 -18.86
N LYS A 207 -0.34 6.75 -19.90
CA LYS A 207 0.27 5.63 -20.61
C LYS A 207 1.19 4.84 -19.67
N ALA A 208 1.05 3.52 -19.64
CA ALA A 208 1.78 2.68 -18.70
C ALA A 208 3.30 2.69 -18.96
N SER A 209 3.71 2.85 -20.22
CA SER A 209 5.12 2.75 -20.64
C SER A 209 6.00 3.92 -20.19
N ASN A 210 5.44 5.13 -20.08
CA ASN A 210 6.20 6.35 -19.82
C ASN A 210 5.49 7.35 -18.89
N GLY A 211 4.28 7.03 -18.43
CA GLY A 211 3.50 7.91 -17.55
C GLY A 211 2.92 9.14 -18.24
N LEU A 212 2.97 9.24 -19.57
CA LEU A 212 2.38 10.36 -20.32
C LEU A 212 0.88 10.43 -20.05
N GLU A 213 0.41 11.57 -19.56
CA GLU A 213 -1.02 11.85 -19.39
C GLU A 213 -1.69 11.90 -20.77
N LEU A 214 -2.63 10.99 -21.01
CA LEU A 214 -3.38 10.90 -22.27
C LEU A 214 -4.72 11.62 -22.17
N ALA A 215 -5.35 11.57 -21.00
CA ALA A 215 -6.61 12.25 -20.71
C ALA A 215 -6.77 12.49 -19.21
N SER A 216 -7.57 13.49 -18.85
CA SER A 216 -7.94 13.77 -17.47
C SER A 216 -9.33 14.37 -17.34
N ALA A 217 -9.92 14.22 -16.17
CA ALA A 217 -11.21 14.80 -15.82
C ALA A 217 -11.20 15.22 -14.35
N THR A 218 -11.94 16.28 -14.03
CA THR A 218 -12.14 16.71 -12.64
C THR A 218 -13.45 16.18 -12.10
N THR A 219 -13.46 15.75 -10.85
CA THR A 219 -14.66 15.27 -10.18
C THR A 219 -15.66 16.38 -9.90
N ASP A 220 -16.95 16.04 -9.91
CA ASP A 220 -18.02 16.85 -9.34
C ASP A 220 -18.03 16.82 -7.80
N ALA A 221 -18.99 17.51 -7.17
CA ALA A 221 -19.13 17.52 -5.71
C ALA A 221 -19.36 16.12 -5.10
N SER A 222 -19.99 15.22 -5.86
CA SER A 222 -20.25 13.82 -5.48
C SER A 222 -19.03 12.91 -5.70
N GLY A 223 -17.92 13.43 -6.22
CA GLY A 223 -16.71 12.68 -6.50
C GLY A 223 -16.71 11.95 -7.84
N ASN A 224 -17.68 12.20 -8.74
CA ASN A 224 -17.73 11.54 -10.04
C ASN A 224 -16.89 12.28 -11.08
N ALA A 225 -16.05 11.55 -11.80
CA ALA A 225 -15.33 12.03 -12.97
C ALA A 225 -15.58 11.08 -14.16
N TYR A 226 -15.62 11.64 -15.35
CA TYR A 226 -15.81 10.91 -16.60
C TYR A 226 -14.68 11.24 -17.56
N ILE A 227 -13.83 10.26 -17.87
CA ILE A 227 -12.73 10.40 -18.83
C ILE A 227 -13.18 9.83 -20.17
N VAL A 228 -12.99 10.56 -21.24
CA VAL A 228 -13.15 10.02 -22.60
C VAL A 228 -11.85 9.29 -22.98
N ALA A 229 -11.97 8.03 -23.38
CA ALA A 229 -10.86 7.25 -23.90
C ALA A 229 -10.29 7.94 -25.15
N PRO A 230 -9.01 8.37 -25.12
CA PRO A 230 -8.42 9.15 -26.20
C PRO A 230 -8.07 8.25 -27.40
N ASP A 231 -7.98 8.86 -28.58
CA ASP A 231 -7.47 8.18 -29.78
C ASP A 231 -6.00 7.74 -29.57
N VAL A 232 -5.68 6.52 -29.95
CA VAL A 232 -4.38 5.86 -29.80
C VAL A 232 -4.01 5.12 -31.09
N ALA A 233 -2.75 5.24 -31.50
CA ALA A 233 -2.28 4.59 -32.74
C ALA A 233 -2.32 3.05 -32.73
N ALA A 234 -2.45 2.44 -31.55
CA ALA A 234 -2.58 1.00 -31.33
C ALA A 234 -3.09 0.75 -29.91
N ASN A 235 -3.50 -0.49 -29.62
CA ASN A 235 -3.90 -0.91 -28.27
C ASN A 235 -2.84 -0.50 -27.24
N THR A 236 -3.24 0.38 -26.31
CA THR A 236 -2.32 1.06 -25.41
C THR A 236 -2.65 0.74 -23.96
N ALA A 237 -1.71 0.07 -23.28
CA ALA A 237 -1.77 -0.14 -21.85
C ALA A 237 -1.64 1.19 -21.09
N CYS A 238 -2.55 1.44 -20.16
CA CYS A 238 -2.66 2.65 -19.38
C CYS A 238 -2.85 2.37 -17.89
N TYR A 239 -2.55 3.38 -17.09
CA TYR A 239 -2.89 3.45 -15.68
C TYR A 239 -3.88 4.59 -15.44
N LEU A 240 -4.97 4.24 -14.78
CA LEU A 240 -5.97 5.17 -14.30
C LEU A 240 -5.76 5.41 -12.80
N TYR A 241 -5.67 6.67 -12.38
CA TYR A 241 -5.49 7.05 -10.98
C TYR A 241 -6.01 8.45 -10.68
N VAL A 242 -6.28 8.74 -9.41
CA VAL A 242 -6.54 10.09 -8.93
C VAL A 242 -5.19 10.77 -8.72
N LYS A 243 -4.94 11.86 -9.48
CA LYS A 243 -3.66 12.58 -9.50
C LYS A 243 -3.44 13.24 -8.16
N ASN A 244 -4.22 14.25 -7.77
CA ASN A 244 -4.23 14.90 -6.45
C ASN A 244 -5.41 15.89 -6.35
N LYS A 245 -5.80 16.26 -5.14
CA LYS A 245 -6.26 17.65 -4.94
C LYS A 245 -5.70 18.28 -3.68
N PHE A 246 -5.51 17.52 -2.62
CA PHE A 246 -5.68 18.13 -1.31
C PHE A 246 -4.95 17.20 -0.31
N PHE A 247 -3.93 17.69 0.38
CA PHE A 247 -3.32 17.05 1.57
C PHE A 247 -3.11 18.05 2.71
N THR A 248 -3.31 19.33 2.42
CA THR A 248 -3.29 20.48 3.31
C THR A 248 -4.00 21.64 2.60
N SER A 249 -4.66 22.53 3.35
CA SER A 249 -4.94 23.89 2.91
C SER A 249 -3.95 24.85 3.59
N GLY A 250 -3.67 26.02 3.02
CA GLY A 250 -2.84 27.06 3.66
C GLY A 250 -1.31 26.85 3.58
N ALA A 251 -0.57 27.31 4.61
CA ALA A 251 0.89 27.48 4.61
C ALA A 251 1.73 26.18 4.52
N LEU A 252 1.08 25.01 4.55
CA LEU A 252 1.70 23.69 4.46
C LEU A 252 1.65 23.10 3.03
N ASN A 253 1.59 23.98 2.02
CA ASN A 253 1.46 23.69 0.58
C ASN A 253 2.76 23.12 -0.04
N THR A 254 3.56 22.35 0.70
CA THR A 254 4.80 21.78 0.17
C THR A 254 4.79 20.27 0.37
N GLY A 255 4.97 19.52 -0.70
CA GLY A 255 5.39 18.13 -0.62
C GLY A 255 4.33 17.04 -0.59
N LEU A 256 3.33 17.14 0.30
CA LEU A 256 2.32 16.08 0.48
C LEU A 256 1.25 16.04 -0.62
N GLN A 257 1.19 17.07 -1.46
CA GLN A 257 0.19 17.25 -2.51
C GLN A 257 0.33 16.32 -3.71
N HIS A 258 1.07 15.22 -3.58
CA HIS A 258 1.46 14.39 -4.70
C HIS A 258 1.18 12.89 -4.54
N VAL A 259 0.55 12.47 -3.43
CA VAL A 259 0.20 11.07 -3.19
C VAL A 259 -0.96 10.66 -4.10
N LYS A 260 -0.62 10.02 -5.23
CA LYS A 260 -1.59 9.44 -6.15
C LYS A 260 -2.37 8.30 -5.48
N SER A 261 -3.64 8.12 -5.86
CA SER A 261 -4.31 6.85 -5.56
C SER A 261 -3.54 5.67 -6.17
N TRP A 262 -3.83 4.44 -5.76
CA TRP A 262 -3.35 3.30 -6.52
C TRP A 262 -3.90 3.33 -7.94
N ARG A 263 -3.18 2.65 -8.83
CA ARG A 263 -3.43 2.64 -10.26
C ARG A 263 -4.31 1.45 -10.62
N LYS A 264 -5.32 1.69 -11.45
CA LYS A 264 -6.06 0.64 -12.16
C LYS A 264 -5.42 0.45 -13.53
N SER A 265 -5.01 -0.77 -13.86
CA SER A 265 -4.58 -1.12 -15.21
C SER A 265 -5.79 -1.17 -16.13
N VAL A 266 -5.73 -0.42 -17.23
CA VAL A 266 -6.75 -0.40 -18.29
C VAL A 266 -6.06 -0.40 -19.65
N THR A 267 -6.70 -0.95 -20.66
CA THR A 267 -6.22 -0.91 -22.06
C THR A 267 -7.16 -0.04 -22.88
N ILE A 268 -6.61 0.94 -23.60
CA ILE A 268 -7.38 1.65 -24.62
C ILE A 268 -7.20 0.91 -25.93
N THR A 269 -8.30 0.47 -26.55
CA THR A 269 -8.27 -0.28 -27.81
C THR A 269 -8.51 0.65 -28.97
N ALA A 270 -7.57 0.66 -29.93
CA ALA A 270 -7.69 1.44 -31.15
C ALA A 270 -8.87 0.93 -31.98
N ASN A 271 -9.63 1.85 -32.58
CA ASN A 271 -10.71 1.49 -33.51
C ASN A 271 -10.18 1.06 -34.88
#